data_AF-A0A955FX58-F1
#
_entry.id   AF-A0A955FX58-F1
#
_cell.length_a   1.000
_cell.length_b   1.000
_cell.length_c   1.000
_cell.angle_alpha   90.00
_cell.angle_beta   90.00
_cell.angle_gamma   90.00
#
_symmetry.space_group_name_H-M   'P 1'
#
loop_
_entity.id
_entity.type
_entity.pdbx_description
1 polymer ?
#
loop_
_entity_poly.entity_id
_entity_poly.type
_entity_poly.pdbx_seq_one_letter_code
_entity_poly.pdbx_strand_id
1 'polypeptide(L)'
;MNRRDNDKDDEVLFMLRCPHCDKNSAYWEDASERERIHARCPKCQAIMKEKSTRLKHSIKTTYTCPSCSHSYHDKLDFSAKKNEKPDTEFEQDLVIFCLRDKKSRDEHIAAKQRFEGLLRLCQEMKEERENKHIYDAIDNLNKLKIPELSTVLSPVLEKAGYTEFRLDQPNIGREVTVGFSCLDSKTERGDYDSRKILKKTVNEALEETNWRLTSGGISYRLGYLSGDLRAYESKEDIKKLVMKSKNLIDKQKARETEEKTKKVSTIKGKDGREIIL
;
A
#
# COMPACT_ATOMS: atom_id res chain seq x y z
N MET A 1 2.18 -21.33 21.23
CA MET A 1 1.81 -20.14 20.43
C MET A 1 0.62 -20.47 19.57
N ASN A 2 -0.30 -19.51 19.37
CA ASN A 2 -0.72 -19.09 18.01
C ASN A 2 -1.78 -17.98 18.05
N ARG A 3 -1.43 -16.86 17.41
CA ARG A 3 -2.25 -16.14 16.43
C ARG A 3 -1.36 -16.12 15.16
N ARG A 4 -1.81 -16.85 14.15
CA ARG A 4 -1.20 -17.15 12.83
C ARG A 4 0.08 -16.39 12.43
N ASP A 5 1.13 -17.16 12.10
CA ASP A 5 2.25 -16.91 11.18
C ASP A 5 2.22 -15.57 10.41
N ASN A 6 2.51 -14.48 11.10
CA ASN A 6 2.85 -13.20 10.49
C ASN A 6 4.02 -12.63 11.31
N ASP A 7 5.24 -12.90 10.84
CA ASP A 7 6.54 -12.47 11.39
C ASP A 7 6.77 -10.94 11.33
N LYS A 8 5.70 -10.12 11.43
CA LYS A 8 5.83 -8.68 11.18
C LYS A 8 5.81 -7.76 12.38
N ASP A 9 5.29 -8.15 13.54
CA ASP A 9 5.31 -7.26 14.70
C ASP A 9 5.46 -8.06 16.00
N ASP A 10 6.29 -7.56 16.92
CA ASP A 10 6.43 -8.09 18.28
C ASP A 10 5.12 -7.85 19.06
N GLU A 11 4.08 -8.65 18.81
CA GLU A 11 2.76 -8.48 19.43
C GLU A 11 2.83 -8.65 20.96
N VAL A 12 2.28 -7.68 21.71
CA VAL A 12 2.25 -7.72 23.19
C VAL A 12 1.00 -8.43 23.70
N LEU A 13 1.19 -9.44 24.56
CA LEU A 13 0.11 -10.15 25.25
C LEU A 13 -0.05 -9.64 26.70
N PHE A 14 -1.21 -9.03 27.00
CA PHE A 14 -1.59 -8.61 28.34
C PHE A 14 -2.30 -9.74 29.10
N MET A 15 -1.66 -10.28 30.13
CA MET A 15 -2.26 -11.28 31.03
C MET A 15 -2.77 -10.61 32.30
N LEU A 16 -4.09 -10.59 32.47
CA LEU A 16 -4.75 -9.95 33.61
C LEU A 16 -5.27 -11.02 34.56
N ARG A 17 -4.96 -10.84 35.85
CA ARG A 17 -5.49 -11.67 36.94
C ARG A 17 -6.42 -10.83 37.79
N CYS A 18 -7.67 -11.24 37.92
CA CYS A 18 -8.59 -10.60 38.84
C CYS A 18 -8.30 -11.04 40.28
N PRO A 19 -7.92 -10.13 41.21
CA PRO A 19 -7.60 -10.50 42.59
C PRO A 19 -8.83 -10.94 43.40
N HIS A 20 -10.04 -10.61 42.95
CA HIS A 20 -11.28 -10.93 43.68
C HIS A 20 -11.85 -12.32 43.31
N CYS A 21 -11.63 -12.80 42.07
CA CYS A 21 -12.19 -14.07 41.62
C CYS A 21 -11.15 -15.07 41.08
N ASP A 22 -9.86 -14.72 41.15
CA ASP A 22 -8.71 -15.53 40.71
C ASP A 22 -8.83 -16.05 39.25
N LYS A 23 -9.66 -15.41 38.45
CA LYS A 23 -9.76 -15.68 37.01
C LYS A 23 -8.67 -14.92 36.27
N ASN A 24 -8.04 -15.62 35.33
CA ASN A 24 -7.07 -15.05 34.41
C ASN A 24 -7.71 -14.87 33.04
N SER A 25 -7.59 -13.68 32.48
CA SER A 25 -7.88 -13.36 31.09
C SER A 25 -6.58 -12.92 30.40
N ALA A 26 -6.52 -13.10 29.09
CA ALA A 26 -5.37 -12.69 28.30
C ALA A 26 -5.87 -12.03 27.03
N TYR A 27 -5.38 -10.82 26.75
CA TYR A 27 -5.77 -10.02 25.60
C TYR A 27 -4.53 -9.59 24.84
N TRP A 28 -4.63 -9.59 23.52
CA TRP A 28 -3.62 -9.00 22.65
C TRP A 28 -3.73 -7.47 22.67
N GLU A 29 -2.73 -6.77 22.14
CA GLU A 29 -2.70 -5.30 22.05
C GLU A 29 -3.87 -4.68 21.29
N ASP A 30 -4.49 -5.42 20.37
CA ASP A 30 -5.71 -5.05 19.66
C ASP A 30 -7.00 -5.32 20.45
N ALA A 31 -6.87 -5.64 21.75
CA ALA A 31 -7.93 -6.04 22.67
C ALA A 31 -8.64 -7.36 22.33
N SER A 32 -8.16 -8.14 21.35
CA SER A 32 -8.73 -9.46 21.07
C SER A 32 -8.36 -10.47 22.17
N GLU A 33 -9.33 -11.30 22.58
CA GLU A 33 -9.12 -12.29 23.63
C GLU A 33 -8.28 -13.47 23.12
N ARG A 34 -7.29 -13.90 23.90
CA ARG A 34 -6.46 -15.06 23.58
C ARG A 34 -7.28 -16.34 23.72
N GLU A 35 -7.51 -17.00 22.59
CA GLU A 35 -8.12 -18.33 22.55
C GLU A 35 -7.20 -19.38 23.22
N ARG A 36 -7.78 -20.23 24.07
CA ARG A 36 -7.06 -21.36 24.67
C ARG A 36 -7.02 -22.52 23.68
N ILE A 37 -5.84 -23.12 23.52
CA ILE A 37 -5.71 -24.38 22.77
C ILE A 37 -6.33 -25.48 23.61
N HIS A 38 -7.39 -26.09 23.10
CA HIS A 38 -8.07 -27.21 23.77
C HIS A 38 -7.54 -28.55 23.26
N ALA A 39 -7.31 -29.51 24.17
CA ALA A 39 -6.98 -30.87 23.78
C ALA A 39 -8.15 -31.56 23.06
N ARG A 40 -7.84 -32.26 21.96
CA ARG A 40 -8.81 -33.08 21.22
C ARG A 40 -8.72 -34.54 21.64
N CYS A 41 -9.86 -35.22 21.69
CA CYS A 41 -9.92 -36.63 22.03
C CYS A 41 -9.22 -37.48 20.96
N PRO A 42 -8.24 -38.34 21.31
CA PRO A 42 -7.57 -39.19 20.33
C PRO A 42 -8.50 -40.14 19.57
N LYS A 43 -9.64 -40.52 20.19
CA LYS A 43 -10.59 -41.48 19.62
C LYS A 43 -11.68 -40.86 18.73
N CYS A 44 -12.13 -39.65 19.05
CA CYS A 44 -13.29 -39.04 18.37
C CYS A 44 -13.11 -37.58 18.00
N GLN A 45 -11.91 -37.01 18.23
CA GLN A 45 -11.53 -35.62 17.92
C GLN A 45 -12.37 -34.52 18.60
N ALA A 46 -13.36 -34.88 19.43
CA ALA A 46 -14.13 -33.94 20.22
C ALA A 46 -13.26 -33.21 21.25
N ILE A 47 -13.59 -31.95 21.52
CA ILE A 47 -12.91 -31.13 22.52
C ILE A 47 -13.06 -31.76 23.91
N MET A 48 -11.95 -31.98 24.59
CA MET A 48 -11.92 -32.59 25.92
C MET A 48 -12.10 -31.54 27.02
N LYS A 49 -12.74 -31.96 28.13
CA LYS A 49 -12.78 -31.17 29.37
C LYS A 49 -11.48 -31.41 30.13
N GLU A 50 -10.83 -30.34 30.56
CA GLU A 50 -9.54 -30.38 31.24
C GLU A 50 -9.68 -29.92 32.70
N LYS A 51 -9.11 -30.68 33.63
CA LYS A 51 -9.02 -30.30 35.04
C LYS A 51 -7.60 -30.48 35.52
N SER A 52 -6.93 -29.35 35.78
CA SER A 52 -5.57 -29.33 36.34
C SER A 52 -5.61 -29.20 37.86
N THR A 53 -4.88 -30.07 38.56
CA THR A 53 -4.67 -29.99 40.00
C THR A 53 -3.17 -29.85 40.28
N ARG A 54 -2.79 -28.77 40.96
CA ARG A 54 -1.40 -28.54 41.36
C ARG A 54 -1.10 -29.30 42.64
N LEU A 55 -0.09 -30.17 42.60
CA LEU A 55 0.52 -30.83 43.74
C LEU A 55 1.85 -30.13 44.08
N LYS A 56 2.46 -30.48 45.21
CA LYS A 56 3.68 -29.83 45.73
C LYS A 56 4.83 -29.74 44.71
N HIS A 57 5.07 -30.81 43.95
CA HIS A 57 6.15 -30.88 42.94
C HIS A 57 5.66 -31.32 41.57
N SER A 58 4.35 -31.30 41.30
CA SER A 58 3.84 -31.72 39.98
C SER A 58 2.46 -31.13 39.70
N ILE A 59 2.10 -30.95 38.44
CA ILE A 59 0.72 -30.67 38.02
C ILE A 59 0.14 -31.94 37.40
N LYS A 60 -0.99 -32.40 37.92
CA LYS A 60 -1.76 -33.49 37.30
C LYS A 60 -2.92 -32.88 36.54
N THR A 61 -2.96 -33.09 35.23
CA THR A 61 -4.04 -32.65 34.36
C THR A 61 -4.86 -33.85 33.91
N THR A 62 -6.13 -33.88 34.28
CA THR A 62 -7.07 -34.93 33.83
C THR A 62 -7.86 -34.41 32.64
N TYR A 63 -7.84 -35.17 31.56
CA TYR A 63 -8.59 -34.91 30.33
C TYR A 63 -9.76 -35.90 30.27
N THR A 64 -10.98 -35.40 30.07
CA THR A 64 -12.18 -36.24 29.95
C THR A 64 -12.95 -35.86 28.70
N CYS A 65 -13.16 -36.83 27.79
CA CYS A 65 -13.95 -36.63 26.59
C CYS A 65 -15.45 -36.74 26.93
N PRO A 66 -16.26 -35.71 26.64
CA PRO A 66 -17.70 -35.76 26.88
C PRO A 66 -18.45 -36.68 25.91
N SER A 67 -17.89 -36.98 24.74
CA SER A 67 -18.59 -37.71 23.65
C SER A 67 -18.39 -39.22 23.67
N CYS A 68 -17.26 -39.72 24.17
CA CYS A 68 -16.96 -41.16 24.18
C CYS A 68 -16.44 -41.70 25.52
N SER A 69 -16.59 -40.91 26.59
CA SER A 69 -16.19 -41.24 27.96
C SER A 69 -14.70 -41.63 28.15
N HIS A 70 -13.87 -41.44 27.13
CA HIS A 70 -12.43 -41.65 27.22
C HIS A 70 -11.80 -40.59 28.13
N SER A 71 -10.99 -41.03 29.08
CA SER A 71 -10.23 -40.14 29.95
C SER A 71 -8.78 -40.61 30.09
N TYR A 72 -7.88 -39.65 30.23
CA TYR A 72 -6.48 -39.88 30.56
C TYR A 72 -5.98 -38.76 31.47
N HIS A 73 -4.84 -38.99 32.11
CA HIS A 73 -4.20 -37.98 32.94
C HIS A 73 -2.76 -37.79 32.49
N ASP A 74 -2.34 -36.54 32.46
CA ASP A 74 -0.96 -36.14 32.26
C ASP A 74 -0.39 -35.63 33.59
N LYS A 75 0.89 -35.85 33.83
CA LYS A 75 1.59 -35.40 35.03
C LYS A 75 2.86 -34.67 34.63
N LEU A 76 2.84 -33.35 34.77
CA LEU A 76 4.03 -32.51 34.65
C LEU A 76 4.77 -32.49 35.98
N ASP A 77 5.91 -33.16 36.06
CA ASP A 77 6.74 -33.22 37.27
C ASP A 77 7.78 -32.11 37.27
N PHE A 78 7.80 -31.29 38.32
CA PHE A 78 8.75 -30.19 38.54
C PHE A 78 9.88 -30.57 39.49
N SER A 79 9.92 -31.82 39.95
CA SER A 79 11.06 -32.27 40.76
C SER A 79 12.35 -32.20 39.93
N ALA A 80 13.42 -31.68 40.53
CA ALA A 80 14.74 -31.72 39.92
C ALA A 80 15.09 -33.19 39.65
N LYS A 81 15.18 -33.56 38.37
CA LYS A 81 15.63 -34.89 37.98
C LYS A 81 17.09 -35.00 38.40
N LYS A 82 17.33 -35.74 39.49
CA LYS A 82 18.66 -35.88 40.09
C LYS A 82 19.70 -36.53 39.17
N ASN A 83 19.28 -37.17 38.07
CA ASN A 83 20.11 -37.98 37.18
C ASN A 83 19.70 -37.81 35.69
N GLU A 84 19.52 -36.59 35.19
CA GLU A 84 19.58 -36.43 33.73
C GLU A 84 21.03 -36.72 33.30
N LYS A 85 21.19 -37.71 32.41
CA LYS A 85 22.51 -38.00 31.85
C LYS A 85 22.98 -36.74 31.13
N PRO A 86 24.25 -36.33 31.31
CA PRO A 86 24.82 -35.26 30.51
C PRO A 86 24.56 -35.58 29.03
N ASP A 87 23.97 -34.63 28.32
CA ASP A 87 23.77 -34.76 26.89
C ASP A 87 25.15 -34.94 26.25
N THR A 88 25.32 -36.07 25.58
CA THR A 88 26.63 -36.50 25.06
C THR A 88 27.00 -35.67 23.82
N GLU A 89 26.00 -35.11 23.14
CA GLU A 89 26.15 -34.31 21.93
C GLU A 89 26.15 -32.81 22.23
N PHE A 90 25.96 -32.40 23.48
CA PHE A 90 25.85 -31.00 23.89
C PHE A 90 26.97 -30.11 23.33
N GLU A 91 28.24 -30.51 23.43
CA GLU A 91 29.36 -29.72 22.89
C GLU A 91 29.39 -29.72 21.35
N GLN A 92 28.92 -30.78 20.69
CA GLN A 92 28.82 -30.83 19.22
C GLN A 92 27.71 -29.90 18.73
N ASP A 93 26.56 -29.93 19.41
CA ASP A 93 25.43 -29.05 19.13
C ASP A 93 25.76 -27.58 19.36
N LEU A 94 26.54 -27.24 20.38
CA LEU A 94 27.03 -25.88 20.56
C LEU A 94 27.90 -25.39 19.39
N VAL A 95 28.67 -26.28 18.75
CA VAL A 95 29.48 -25.91 17.58
C VAL A 95 28.59 -25.70 16.34
N ILE A 96 27.58 -26.55 16.14
CA ILE A 96 26.69 -26.51 14.98
C ILE A 96 25.67 -25.36 15.09
N PHE A 97 25.02 -25.22 16.24
CA PHE A 97 23.86 -24.34 16.41
C PHE A 97 24.19 -22.99 17.04
N CYS A 98 25.30 -22.85 17.78
CA CYS A 98 25.62 -21.58 18.46
C CYS A 98 26.61 -20.68 17.72
N LEU A 99 26.93 -20.97 16.45
CA LEU A 99 27.82 -20.14 15.62
C LEU A 99 29.08 -19.67 16.38
N ARG A 100 29.66 -20.59 17.18
CA ARG A 100 30.81 -20.29 18.07
C ARG A 100 32.02 -19.84 17.26
N ASP A 101 32.20 -20.43 16.08
CA ASP A 101 33.24 -20.04 15.15
C ASP A 101 32.98 -18.64 14.57
N LYS A 102 33.96 -17.74 14.72
CA LYS A 102 33.83 -16.34 14.28
C LYS A 102 33.62 -16.26 12.78
N LYS A 103 34.30 -17.10 11.99
CA LYS A 103 34.20 -17.07 10.52
C LYS A 103 32.79 -17.48 10.07
N SER A 104 32.26 -18.58 10.59
CA SER A 104 30.88 -19.01 10.32
C SER A 104 29.87 -17.94 10.74
N ARG A 105 30.00 -17.35 11.94
CA ARG A 105 29.12 -16.27 12.39
C ARG A 105 29.15 -15.04 11.46
N ASP A 106 30.35 -14.59 11.08
CA ASP A 106 30.53 -13.43 10.21
C ASP A 106 29.95 -13.73 8.80
N GLU A 107 30.12 -14.96 8.30
CA GLU A 107 29.50 -15.42 7.04
C GLU A 107 27.97 -15.44 7.11
N HIS A 108 27.38 -15.90 8.23
CA HIS A 108 25.94 -15.89 8.44
C HIS A 108 25.37 -14.46 8.54
N ILE A 109 26.05 -13.55 9.25
CA ILE A 109 25.65 -12.14 9.33
C ILE A 109 25.72 -11.49 7.93
N ALA A 110 26.81 -11.72 7.19
CA ALA A 110 26.96 -11.21 5.84
C ALA A 110 25.91 -11.79 4.89
N ALA A 111 25.58 -13.09 5.02
CA ALA A 111 24.51 -13.72 4.25
C ALA A 111 23.16 -13.08 4.56
N LYS A 112 22.82 -12.88 5.84
CA LYS A 112 21.60 -12.19 6.26
C LYS A 112 21.50 -10.80 5.63
N GLN A 113 22.55 -9.99 5.72
CA GLN A 113 22.57 -8.65 5.12
C GLN A 113 22.38 -8.68 3.60
N ARG A 114 23.00 -9.63 2.90
CA ARG A 114 22.79 -9.82 1.45
C ARG A 114 21.33 -10.18 1.14
N PHE A 115 20.73 -11.08 1.91
CA PHE A 115 19.33 -11.46 1.72
C PHE A 115 18.37 -10.30 2.03
N GLU A 116 18.62 -9.52 3.08
CA GLU A 116 17.85 -8.30 3.38
C GLU A 116 17.94 -7.28 2.24
N GLY A 117 19.14 -7.06 1.69
CA GLY A 117 19.34 -6.22 0.52
C GLY A 117 18.58 -6.72 -0.72
N LEU A 118 18.60 -8.04 -0.97
CA LEU A 118 17.84 -8.66 -2.05
C LEU A 118 16.33 -8.52 -1.84
N LEU A 119 15.84 -8.74 -0.61
CA LEU A 119 14.43 -8.57 -0.27
C LEU A 119 13.95 -7.14 -0.53
N ARG A 120 14.75 -6.14 -0.15
CA ARG A 120 14.46 -4.74 -0.43
C ARG A 120 14.41 -4.45 -1.93
N LEU A 121 15.39 -4.94 -2.70
CA LEU A 121 15.38 -4.78 -4.16
C LEU A 121 14.15 -5.46 -4.78
N CYS A 122 13.79 -6.66 -4.32
CA CYS A 122 12.60 -7.36 -4.78
C CYS A 122 11.31 -6.60 -4.46
N GLN A 123 11.23 -5.92 -3.31
CA GLN A 123 10.11 -5.06 -2.96
C GLN A 123 10.02 -3.84 -3.86
N GLU A 124 11.14 -3.15 -4.10
CA GLU A 124 11.22 -2.00 -5.01
C GLU A 124 10.81 -2.40 -6.44
N MET A 125 11.33 -3.53 -6.96
CA MET A 125 10.95 -4.08 -8.27
C MET A 125 9.49 -4.54 -8.34
N LYS A 126 8.90 -4.95 -7.21
CA LYS A 126 7.49 -5.33 -7.12
C LYS A 126 6.63 -4.07 -7.14
N GLU A 127 6.98 -3.05 -6.37
CA GLU A 127 6.32 -1.75 -6.37
C GLU A 127 6.34 -1.14 -7.78
N GLU A 128 7.48 -1.13 -8.46
CA GLU A 128 7.58 -0.63 -9.84
C GLU A 128 6.69 -1.40 -10.82
N ARG A 129 6.62 -2.73 -10.69
CA ARG A 129 5.75 -3.57 -11.53
C ARG A 129 4.27 -3.31 -11.26
N GLU A 130 3.87 -3.23 -9.99
CA GLU A 130 2.48 -2.99 -9.61
C GLU A 130 2.03 -1.56 -9.96
N ASN A 131 2.94 -0.60 -9.83
CA ASN A 131 2.72 0.81 -10.15
C ASN A 131 3.17 1.19 -11.56
N LYS A 132 3.40 0.21 -12.45
CA LYS A 132 3.84 0.47 -13.83
C LYS A 132 2.93 1.47 -14.54
N HIS A 133 1.62 1.30 -14.37
CA HIS A 133 0.61 2.21 -14.91
C HIS A 133 0.76 3.67 -14.43
N ILE A 134 1.32 3.90 -13.24
CA ILE A 134 1.63 5.25 -12.74
C ILE A 134 2.85 5.80 -13.47
N TYR A 135 3.92 5.02 -13.60
CA TYR A 135 5.14 5.45 -14.29
C TYR A 135 4.89 5.68 -15.80
N ASP A 136 4.15 4.80 -16.44
CA ASP A 136 3.75 4.97 -17.84
C ASP A 136 2.86 6.22 -18.02
N ALA A 137 1.96 6.51 -17.06
CA ALA A 137 1.18 7.74 -17.07
C ALA A 137 2.02 9.01 -16.80
N ILE A 138 3.12 8.92 -16.02
CA ILE A 138 4.08 10.03 -15.84
C ILE A 138 4.79 10.33 -17.17
N ASP A 139 5.19 9.28 -17.90
CA ASP A 139 5.90 9.43 -19.17
C ASP A 139 4.98 9.94 -20.29
N ASN A 140 3.69 9.56 -20.26
CA ASN A 140 2.68 10.03 -21.22
C ASN A 140 2.09 11.41 -20.90
N LEU A 141 2.44 12.01 -19.76
CA LEU A 141 1.95 13.34 -19.39
C LEU A 141 2.61 14.42 -20.27
N ASN A 142 1.81 15.31 -20.85
CA ASN A 142 2.31 16.40 -21.67
C ASN A 142 3.01 17.45 -20.80
N LYS A 143 4.35 17.49 -20.86
CA LYS A 143 5.19 18.47 -20.16
C LYS A 143 5.26 19.76 -20.96
N LEU A 144 4.20 20.57 -20.87
CA LEU A 144 4.10 21.83 -21.58
C LEU A 144 5.03 22.88 -21.00
N LYS A 145 5.66 23.64 -21.90
CA LYS A 145 6.38 24.88 -21.54
C LYS A 145 5.41 26.05 -21.45
N ILE A 146 5.81 27.12 -20.77
CA ILE A 146 4.96 28.33 -20.60
C ILE A 146 4.42 28.87 -21.94
N PRO A 147 5.22 28.99 -23.03
CA PRO A 147 4.69 29.48 -24.30
C PRO A 147 3.59 28.59 -24.91
N GLU A 148 3.63 27.29 -24.63
CA GLU A 148 2.67 26.31 -25.12
C GLU A 148 1.34 26.35 -24.35
N LEU A 149 1.31 26.94 -23.15
CA LEU A 149 0.05 27.14 -22.42
C LEU A 149 -0.90 28.03 -23.20
N SER A 150 -0.38 29.09 -23.83
CA SER A 150 -1.21 30.01 -24.61
C SER A 150 -1.80 29.31 -25.82
N THR A 151 -1.06 28.42 -26.48
CA THR A 151 -1.53 27.71 -27.68
C THR A 151 -2.60 26.66 -27.35
N VAL A 152 -2.53 26.06 -26.17
CA VAL A 152 -3.51 25.07 -25.69
C VAL A 152 -4.77 25.75 -25.13
N LEU A 153 -4.63 26.78 -24.30
CA LEU A 153 -5.77 27.37 -23.58
C LEU A 153 -6.59 28.34 -24.44
N SER A 154 -5.95 29.22 -25.22
CA SER A 154 -6.66 30.25 -26.00
C SER A 154 -7.81 29.70 -26.86
N PRO A 155 -7.62 28.68 -27.71
CA PRO A 155 -8.71 28.21 -28.58
C PRO A 155 -9.85 27.53 -27.80
N VAL A 156 -9.55 26.94 -26.64
CA VAL A 156 -10.56 26.30 -25.79
C VAL A 156 -11.38 27.36 -25.05
N LEU A 157 -10.72 28.41 -24.57
CA LEU A 157 -11.34 29.53 -23.86
C LEU A 157 -12.20 30.40 -24.77
N GLU A 158 -11.73 30.70 -25.98
CA GLU A 158 -12.49 31.44 -27.00
C GLU A 158 -13.79 30.71 -27.36
N LYS A 159 -13.73 29.40 -27.59
CA LYS A 159 -14.92 28.56 -27.82
C LYS A 159 -15.91 28.59 -26.65
N ALA A 160 -15.41 28.72 -25.42
CA ALA A 160 -16.23 28.81 -24.22
C ALA A 160 -16.82 30.22 -24.00
N GLY A 161 -16.43 31.21 -24.82
CA GLY A 161 -16.88 32.61 -24.73
C GLY A 161 -15.99 33.51 -23.87
N TYR A 162 -14.74 33.12 -23.63
CA TYR A 162 -13.76 33.96 -22.96
C TYR A 162 -12.79 34.54 -23.99
N THR A 163 -12.65 35.86 -24.00
CA THR A 163 -11.80 36.58 -24.95
C THR A 163 -10.61 37.22 -24.24
N GLU A 164 -9.65 37.71 -25.03
CA GLU A 164 -8.46 38.39 -24.52
C GLU A 164 -7.67 37.60 -23.47
N PHE A 165 -7.53 36.29 -23.67
CA PHE A 165 -6.70 35.47 -22.80
C PHE A 165 -5.24 35.95 -22.82
N ARG A 166 -4.66 36.17 -21.64
CA ARG A 166 -3.27 36.59 -21.46
C ARG A 166 -2.64 35.86 -20.29
N LEU A 167 -1.36 35.55 -20.43
CA LEU A 167 -0.51 35.05 -19.36
C LEU A 167 0.31 36.21 -18.79
N ASP A 168 0.37 36.27 -17.47
CA ASP A 168 1.20 37.22 -16.75
C ASP A 168 2.66 36.74 -16.70
N GLN A 169 3.53 37.57 -16.12
CA GLN A 169 4.93 37.21 -15.93
C GLN A 169 5.04 36.00 -14.98
N PRO A 170 5.82 34.97 -15.34
CA PRO A 170 6.00 33.80 -14.47
C PRO A 170 6.71 34.18 -13.17
N ASN A 171 6.22 33.64 -12.07
CA ASN A 171 6.89 33.67 -10.78
C ASN A 171 7.69 32.37 -10.60
N ILE A 172 9.02 32.50 -10.59
CA ILE A 172 9.95 31.39 -10.47
C ILE A 172 10.47 31.39 -9.02
N GLY A 173 9.72 30.72 -8.14
CA GLY A 173 10.09 30.55 -6.73
C GLY A 173 10.52 29.10 -6.44
N ARG A 174 10.04 28.56 -5.32
CA ARG A 174 10.13 27.12 -5.03
C ARG A 174 9.40 26.27 -6.07
N GLU A 175 8.36 26.85 -6.67
CA GLU A 175 7.56 26.26 -7.73
C GLU A 175 7.31 27.35 -8.78
N VAL A 176 7.11 26.94 -10.02
CA VAL A 176 6.76 27.87 -11.10
C VAL A 176 5.26 28.10 -11.10
N THR A 177 4.85 29.36 -10.94
CA THR A 177 3.45 29.79 -11.11
C THR A 177 3.34 30.88 -12.17
N VAL A 178 2.21 30.89 -12.89
CA VAL A 178 1.91 31.87 -13.93
C VAL A 178 0.48 32.36 -13.75
N GLY A 179 0.33 33.66 -13.56
CA GLY A 179 -0.99 34.30 -13.54
C GLY A 179 -1.60 34.30 -14.94
N PHE A 180 -2.92 34.29 -15.02
CA PHE A 180 -3.63 34.48 -16.27
C PHE A 180 -4.85 35.36 -16.08
N SER A 181 -5.29 35.98 -17.18
CA SER A 181 -6.52 36.74 -17.22
C SER A 181 -7.28 36.58 -18.54
N CYS A 182 -8.59 36.78 -18.50
CA CYS A 182 -9.46 36.83 -19.66
C CYS A 182 -10.74 37.63 -19.36
N LEU A 183 -11.48 37.98 -20.42
CA LEU A 183 -12.79 38.65 -20.34
C LEU A 183 -13.90 37.66 -20.66
N ASP A 184 -14.99 37.67 -19.90
CA ASP A 184 -16.21 36.93 -20.27
C ASP A 184 -17.04 37.78 -21.23
N SER A 185 -17.15 37.33 -22.49
CA SER A 185 -17.92 38.06 -23.51
C SER A 185 -19.42 37.77 -23.44
N LYS A 186 -19.86 36.85 -22.57
CA LYS A 186 -21.25 36.42 -22.45
C LYS A 186 -21.98 37.19 -21.36
N THR A 187 -22.80 38.15 -21.79
CA THR A 187 -23.59 39.03 -20.92
C THR A 187 -24.66 38.31 -20.11
N GLU A 188 -25.08 37.12 -20.55
CA GLU A 188 -26.07 36.30 -19.87
C GLU A 188 -25.53 35.56 -18.63
N ARG A 189 -24.20 35.49 -18.47
CA ARG A 189 -23.57 34.78 -17.34
C ARG A 189 -23.39 35.70 -16.14
N GLY A 190 -23.82 35.23 -14.97
CA GLY A 190 -23.45 35.84 -13.70
C GLY A 190 -22.05 35.45 -13.26
N ASP A 191 -21.45 36.23 -12.35
CA ASP A 191 -20.12 36.00 -11.76
C ASP A 191 -19.85 34.52 -11.41
N TYR A 192 -20.76 33.91 -10.65
CA TYR A 192 -20.60 32.52 -10.21
C TYR A 192 -20.46 31.55 -11.39
N ASP A 193 -21.33 31.69 -12.40
CA ASP A 193 -21.30 30.82 -13.57
C ASP A 193 -20.05 31.04 -14.42
N SER A 194 -19.66 32.30 -14.62
CA SER A 194 -18.42 32.68 -15.32
C SER A 194 -17.20 32.02 -14.67
N ARG A 195 -17.05 32.10 -13.35
CA ARG A 195 -15.92 31.46 -12.65
C ARG A 195 -15.98 29.94 -12.72
N LYS A 196 -17.17 29.37 -12.53
CA LYS A 196 -17.35 27.91 -12.49
C LYS A 196 -17.07 27.27 -13.85
N ILE A 197 -17.57 27.87 -14.93
CA ILE A 197 -17.34 27.40 -16.29
C ILE A 197 -15.86 27.55 -16.64
N LEU A 198 -15.25 28.71 -16.40
CA LEU A 198 -13.82 28.92 -16.68
C LEU A 198 -12.94 27.91 -15.94
N LYS A 199 -13.20 27.71 -14.64
CA LYS A 199 -12.48 26.72 -13.82
C LYS A 199 -12.62 25.32 -14.40
N LYS A 200 -13.82 24.93 -14.82
CA LYS A 200 -14.07 23.62 -15.43
C LYS A 200 -13.29 23.49 -16.74
N THR A 201 -13.41 24.47 -17.64
CA THR A 201 -12.75 24.48 -18.95
C THR A 201 -11.22 24.43 -18.83
N VAL A 202 -10.62 25.21 -17.94
CA VAL A 202 -9.16 25.20 -17.72
C VAL A 202 -8.72 23.85 -17.14
N ASN A 203 -9.45 23.29 -16.16
CA ASN A 203 -9.11 22.00 -15.58
C ASN A 203 -9.19 20.86 -16.60
N GLU A 204 -10.19 20.88 -17.48
CA GLU A 204 -10.35 19.89 -18.55
C GLU A 204 -9.23 20.02 -19.59
N ALA A 205 -8.91 21.24 -20.03
CA ALA A 205 -7.86 21.48 -21.01
C ALA A 205 -6.46 21.08 -20.50
N LEU A 206 -6.21 21.22 -19.20
CA LEU A 206 -4.91 20.94 -18.60
C LEU A 206 -4.81 19.54 -17.97
N GLU A 207 -5.87 18.73 -17.98
CA GLU A 207 -5.93 17.43 -17.29
C GLU A 207 -4.75 16.52 -17.65
N GLU A 208 -4.39 16.45 -18.93
CA GLU A 208 -3.30 15.60 -19.44
C GLU A 208 -1.92 16.28 -19.44
N THR A 209 -1.80 17.43 -18.78
CA THR A 209 -0.57 18.24 -18.77
C THR A 209 0.06 18.32 -17.38
N ASN A 210 1.27 18.88 -17.29
CA ASN A 210 1.94 19.18 -16.03
C ASN A 210 1.49 20.48 -15.33
N TRP A 211 0.36 21.08 -15.72
CA TRP A 211 -0.13 22.34 -15.16
C TRP A 211 -1.49 22.19 -14.48
N ARG A 212 -1.73 22.88 -13.36
CA ARG A 212 -3.04 22.93 -12.69
C ARG A 212 -3.36 24.31 -12.16
N LEU A 213 -4.65 24.62 -12.07
CA LEU A 213 -5.14 25.78 -11.35
C LEU A 213 -4.71 25.71 -9.87
N THR A 214 -4.25 26.82 -9.31
CA THR A 214 -3.93 26.90 -7.88
C THR A 214 -5.19 26.84 -7.01
N SER A 215 -5.00 26.60 -5.71
CA SER A 215 -6.09 26.61 -4.72
C SER A 215 -6.68 28.01 -4.50
N GLY A 216 -6.01 29.08 -4.95
CA GLY A 216 -6.52 30.45 -4.91
C GLY A 216 -7.79 30.65 -5.74
N GLY A 217 -8.05 29.74 -6.69
CA GLY A 217 -9.26 29.75 -7.50
C GLY A 217 -9.22 30.83 -8.59
N ILE A 218 -10.40 31.25 -9.02
CA ILE A 218 -10.58 32.26 -10.06
C ILE A 218 -11.27 33.45 -9.43
N SER A 219 -10.67 34.63 -9.59
CA SER A 219 -11.28 35.89 -9.21
C SER A 219 -12.13 36.44 -10.35
N TYR A 220 -13.16 37.21 -10.02
CA TYR A 220 -14.04 37.86 -10.99
C TYR A 220 -14.27 39.31 -10.56
N ARG A 221 -14.20 40.24 -11.52
CA ARG A 221 -14.55 41.63 -11.32
C ARG A 221 -15.02 42.24 -12.63
N LEU A 222 -16.30 42.59 -12.72
CA LEU A 222 -16.89 43.29 -13.88
C LEU A 222 -16.59 42.62 -15.23
N GLY A 223 -16.71 41.29 -15.30
CA GLY A 223 -16.42 40.52 -16.51
C GLY A 223 -14.94 40.17 -16.72
N TYR A 224 -14.03 40.73 -15.92
CA TYR A 224 -12.63 40.34 -15.90
C TYR A 224 -12.41 39.18 -14.95
N LEU A 225 -11.82 38.08 -15.45
CA LEU A 225 -11.46 36.91 -14.66
C LEU A 225 -9.95 36.76 -14.63
N SER A 226 -9.44 36.37 -13.46
CA SER A 226 -8.02 36.05 -13.30
C SER A 226 -7.80 34.89 -12.34
N GLY A 227 -6.68 34.21 -12.48
CA GLY A 227 -6.26 33.14 -11.59
C GLY A 227 -4.82 32.75 -11.83
N ASP A 228 -4.33 31.76 -11.10
CA ASP A 228 -2.95 31.28 -11.23
C ASP A 228 -2.90 29.82 -11.65
N LEU A 229 -1.92 29.50 -12.48
CA LEU A 229 -1.52 28.15 -12.86
C LEU A 229 -0.21 27.79 -12.17
N ARG A 230 -0.10 26.55 -11.72
CA ARG A 230 1.10 25.98 -11.10
C ARG A 230 1.65 24.84 -11.96
N ALA A 231 2.96 24.82 -12.17
CA ALA A 231 3.65 23.74 -12.84
C ALA A 231 4.03 22.61 -11.86
N TYR A 232 4.05 21.37 -12.37
CA TYR A 232 4.59 20.19 -11.69
C TYR A 232 5.80 19.70 -12.50
N GLU A 233 7.02 19.89 -11.97
CA GLU A 233 8.25 19.64 -12.72
C GLU A 233 9.03 18.42 -12.20
N SER A 234 9.04 18.21 -10.89
CA SER A 234 9.77 17.09 -10.29
C SER A 234 9.05 15.76 -10.55
N LYS A 235 9.80 14.67 -10.67
CA LYS A 235 9.23 13.32 -10.83
C LYS A 235 8.26 12.98 -9.70
N GLU A 236 8.59 13.39 -8.48
CA GLU A 236 7.77 13.15 -7.29
C GLU A 236 6.46 13.95 -7.32
N ASP A 237 6.50 15.20 -7.78
CA ASP A 237 5.31 16.04 -7.88
C ASP A 237 4.38 15.56 -9.00
N ILE A 238 4.95 15.14 -10.13
CA ILE A 238 4.17 14.52 -11.21
C ILE A 238 3.61 13.17 -10.78
N LYS A 239 4.36 12.34 -10.04
CA LYS A 239 3.85 11.08 -9.45
C LYS A 239 2.65 11.36 -8.55
N LYS A 240 2.75 12.34 -7.65
CA LYS A 240 1.62 12.77 -6.79
C LYS A 240 0.43 13.27 -7.60
N LEU A 241 0.67 13.99 -8.69
CA LEU A 241 -0.38 14.49 -9.58
C LEU A 241 -1.14 13.33 -10.25
N VAL A 242 -0.42 12.37 -10.84
CA VAL A 242 -0.99 11.18 -11.47
C VAL A 242 -1.76 10.33 -10.46
N MET A 243 -1.19 10.08 -9.28
CA MET A 243 -1.85 9.30 -8.22
C MET A 243 -3.16 9.94 -7.74
N LYS A 244 -3.24 11.27 -7.69
CA LYS A 244 -4.49 11.97 -7.36
C LYS A 244 -5.52 11.93 -8.49
N SER A 245 -5.06 11.77 -9.73
CA SER A 245 -5.90 11.86 -10.92
C SER A 245 -6.30 10.47 -11.41
N LYS A 246 -7.36 9.90 -10.81
CA LYS A 246 -7.91 8.57 -11.20
C LYS A 246 -8.14 8.45 -12.71
N ASN A 247 -8.63 9.52 -13.34
CA ASN A 247 -8.87 9.57 -14.78
C ASN A 247 -7.60 9.33 -15.62
N LEU A 248 -6.43 9.82 -15.18
CA LEU A 248 -5.16 9.61 -15.92
C LEU A 248 -4.75 8.14 -15.86
N ILE A 249 -4.94 7.49 -14.72
CA ILE A 249 -4.67 6.06 -14.53
C ILE A 249 -5.63 5.22 -15.39
N ASP A 250 -6.91 5.54 -15.37
CA ASP A 250 -7.93 4.79 -16.12
C ASP A 250 -7.78 4.96 -17.64
N LYS A 251 -7.49 6.19 -18.11
CA LYS A 251 -7.16 6.46 -19.52
C LYS A 251 -5.93 5.68 -19.98
N GLN A 252 -4.90 5.58 -19.13
CA GLN A 252 -3.69 4.81 -19.45
C GLN A 252 -3.98 3.31 -19.56
N LYS A 253 -4.74 2.75 -18.61
CA LYS A 253 -5.17 1.34 -18.66
C LYS A 253 -6.02 1.03 -19.90
N ALA A 254 -6.88 1.96 -20.31
CA ALA A 254 -7.67 1.83 -21.54
C ALA A 254 -6.77 1.79 -22.79
N ARG A 255 -5.80 2.70 -22.90
CA ARG A 255 -4.81 2.73 -24.00
C ARG A 255 -3.99 1.43 -24.08
N GLU A 256 -3.50 0.92 -22.95
CA GLU A 256 -2.77 -0.37 -22.92
C GLU A 256 -3.64 -1.54 -23.38
N THR A 257 -4.92 -1.53 -23.03
CA THR A 257 -5.88 -2.56 -23.44
C THR A 257 -6.12 -2.49 -24.95
N GLU A 258 -6.33 -1.29 -25.51
CA GLU A 258 -6.46 -1.08 -26.95
C GLU A 258 -5.21 -1.51 -27.73
N GLU A 259 -4.02 -1.19 -27.23
CA GLU A 259 -2.76 -1.53 -27.89
C GLU A 259 -2.48 -3.04 -27.89
N LYS A 260 -2.83 -3.74 -26.80
CA LYS A 260 -2.80 -5.21 -26.75
C LYS A 260 -3.81 -5.82 -27.72
N THR A 261 -5.01 -5.27 -27.79
CA THR A 261 -6.05 -5.77 -28.71
C THR A 261 -5.65 -5.59 -30.18
N LYS A 262 -4.98 -4.47 -30.53
CA LYS A 262 -4.42 -4.23 -31.87
C LYS A 262 -3.25 -5.15 -32.23
N LYS A 263 -2.42 -5.55 -31.25
CA LYS A 263 -1.30 -6.48 -31.47
C LYS A 263 -1.74 -7.93 -31.66
N VAL A 264 -2.92 -8.30 -31.13
CA VAL A 264 -3.51 -9.64 -31.29
C VAL A 264 -4.25 -9.79 -32.63
N SER A 265 -4.71 -8.71 -33.26
CA SER A 265 -5.73 -8.78 -34.31
C SER A 265 -5.27 -8.73 -35.77
N THR A 266 -3.98 -8.88 -36.13
CA THR A 266 -3.66 -9.12 -37.56
C THR A 266 -2.28 -9.72 -37.82
N ILE A 267 -2.26 -10.96 -38.32
CA ILE A 267 -1.15 -11.49 -39.13
C ILE A 267 -1.74 -11.84 -40.51
N LYS A 268 -1.21 -11.22 -41.57
CA LYS A 268 -1.56 -11.57 -42.95
C LYS A 268 -0.78 -12.81 -43.37
N GLY A 269 -1.48 -13.91 -43.66
CA GLY A 269 -0.87 -15.08 -44.27
C GLY A 269 -0.38 -14.79 -45.69
N LYS A 270 0.56 -15.59 -46.21
CA LYS A 270 1.11 -15.47 -47.58
C LYS A 270 0.03 -15.55 -48.68
N ASP A 271 -1.16 -16.03 -48.34
CA ASP A 271 -2.29 -16.23 -49.24
C ASP A 271 -3.31 -15.07 -49.18
N GLY A 272 -2.97 -13.96 -48.51
CA GLY A 272 -3.82 -12.77 -48.39
C GLY A 272 -5.00 -12.90 -47.43
N ARG A 273 -5.12 -14.02 -46.70
CA ARG A 273 -6.15 -14.21 -45.67
C ARG A 273 -5.68 -13.67 -44.33
N GLU A 274 -6.54 -12.90 -43.68
CA GLU A 274 -6.33 -12.42 -42.31
C GLU A 274 -6.57 -13.56 -41.33
N ILE A 275 -5.57 -13.86 -40.50
CA ILE A 275 -5.68 -14.85 -39.43
C ILE A 275 -5.86 -14.09 -38.12
N ILE A 276 -7.01 -14.30 -37.48
CA ILE A 276 -7.29 -13.88 -36.10
C ILE A 276 -6.79 -15.01 -35.19
N LEU A 277 -5.90 -14.70 -34.24
CA LEU A 277 -5.50 -15.62 -33.17
C LEU A 277 -6.44 -15.49 -31.97
#